data_AF-A0ABD3Q851-F1
#
_entry.id   AF-A0ABD3Q851-F1
#
_cell.length_a   1.000
_cell.length_b   1.000
_cell.length_c   1.000
_cell.angle_alpha   90.00
_cell.angle_beta   90.00
_cell.angle_gamma   90.00
#
_symmetry.space_group_name_H-M   'P 1'
#
loop_
_entity.id
_entity.type
_entity.pdbx_description
1 polymer ?
#
loop_
_entity_poly.entity_id
_entity_poly.type
_entity_poly.pdbx_seq_one_letter_code
_entity_poly.pdbx_strand_id
1 'polypeptide(L)'
;MPSQRTNTDRNSDVAYPSVHLSRLAFGSCHSRGAVDKRLSKSRSNNNGGLVANSTIWDVITATVEPQAFLWTGDAIYPPMKLKGDTPLDVMQDEYKQMMTNETLGYANFRRNQHLIGGLHGVWDDHDYGGNDRGRELTDKKRRRDVYLDFLGVSRSDTTRRQRRGLYSSVEFGSDIESNYSTHYAHSDERHNNKVKVIFLDTRWHREKHCIPSVGSNPYIPFGAIVACITRWITAGLDLPSYLPSWICSSRKLNAILGEEQWMWLEQELKGSSASVHIIVSSIQVLTTNPVVESWGHFPHEREKLLKLLNTVSGVIILSGDVHHAEISTTSSHHLTRSRIHSNKGAIVEVTSSGLTHSCDGPKIYGPLCRPILNLFPSHRFEGGNVKDVSLPSYYTGVNFGSIDFDWPSRSFEVNVHDEHGDVFLSTGSLGMDSSAGLTTKELEVVAKCIDGHFLGIVTRMKYPTVVIFLLFCCYFWKPVSSRLNWKSRHDKKD
;
A
#
# COMPACT_ATOMS: atom_id res chain seq x y z
N MET A 1 -30.76 9.65 34.76
CA MET A 1 -29.61 8.82 34.36
C MET A 1 -29.67 8.65 32.85
N PRO A 2 -28.69 9.14 32.08
CA PRO A 2 -28.70 8.95 30.64
C PRO A 2 -28.28 7.52 30.31
N SER A 3 -29.11 6.85 29.51
CA SER A 3 -28.92 5.48 29.04
C SER A 3 -27.58 5.32 28.32
N GLN A 4 -26.77 4.38 28.78
CA GLN A 4 -25.65 3.84 28.02
C GLN A 4 -26.20 3.25 26.71
N ARG A 5 -26.07 3.97 25.60
CA ARG A 5 -26.09 3.36 24.27
C ARG A 5 -24.82 2.54 24.15
N THR A 6 -24.97 1.21 24.14
CA THR A 6 -23.91 0.28 23.77
C THR A 6 -23.41 0.65 22.38
N ASN A 7 -22.09 0.83 22.26
CA ASN A 7 -21.39 1.29 21.06
C ASN A 7 -21.23 0.14 20.03
N THR A 8 -22.34 -0.51 19.67
CA THR A 8 -22.39 -1.70 18.79
C THR A 8 -22.89 -1.40 17.37
N ASP A 9 -23.30 -0.16 17.09
CA ASP A 9 -23.97 0.22 15.82
C ASP A 9 -23.08 1.00 14.84
N ARG A 10 -21.76 1.08 15.05
CA ARG A 10 -20.88 1.71 14.05
C ARG A 10 -20.38 0.65 13.06
N ASN A 11 -20.91 0.69 11.83
CA ASN A 11 -20.48 -0.16 10.71
C ASN A 11 -19.10 0.24 10.13
N SER A 12 -18.52 1.34 10.58
CA SER A 12 -17.18 1.84 10.21
C SER A 12 -16.60 2.74 11.31
N ASP A 13 -15.28 2.99 11.29
CA ASP A 13 -14.66 3.92 12.25
C ASP A 13 -15.08 5.37 11.98
N VAL A 14 -15.23 5.73 10.71
CA VAL A 14 -15.65 7.06 10.23
C VAL A 14 -16.71 6.89 9.15
N ALA A 15 -17.75 7.72 9.17
CA ALA A 15 -18.78 7.71 8.15
C ALA A 15 -19.10 9.13 7.65
N TYR A 16 -19.35 9.24 6.35
CA TYR A 16 -19.83 10.45 5.68
C TYR A 16 -21.14 10.16 4.94
N PRO A 17 -22.28 10.06 5.66
CA PRO A 17 -23.55 9.65 5.06
C PRO A 17 -24.04 10.58 3.94
N SER A 18 -23.72 11.87 4.03
CA SER A 18 -24.12 12.89 3.05
C SER A 18 -23.14 13.07 1.89
N VAL A 19 -22.01 12.33 1.88
CA VAL A 19 -21.00 12.42 0.81
C VAL A 19 -21.21 11.25 -0.14
N HIS A 20 -21.84 11.52 -1.27
CA HIS A 20 -21.90 10.59 -2.39
C HIS A 20 -20.67 10.81 -3.27
N LEU A 21 -19.77 9.82 -3.31
CA LEU A 21 -18.53 9.92 -4.08
C LEU A 21 -18.81 9.87 -5.57
N SER A 22 -18.41 10.89 -6.31
CA SER A 22 -18.16 10.86 -7.75
C SER A 22 -16.68 10.66 -8.04
N ARG A 23 -15.78 11.26 -7.23
CA ARG A 23 -14.32 11.23 -7.46
C ARG A 23 -13.52 11.12 -6.17
N LEU A 24 -12.49 10.28 -6.20
CA LEU A 24 -11.52 10.10 -5.12
C LEU A 24 -10.10 10.11 -5.69
N ALA A 25 -9.11 10.56 -4.92
CA ALA A 25 -7.70 10.47 -5.29
C ALA A 25 -6.90 9.67 -4.25
N PHE A 26 -5.78 9.09 -4.67
CA PHE A 26 -4.89 8.36 -3.77
C PHE A 26 -3.43 8.44 -4.23
N GLY A 27 -2.51 8.12 -3.32
CA GLY A 27 -1.10 8.00 -3.67
C GLY A 27 -0.20 7.83 -2.46
N SER A 28 1.07 7.59 -2.76
CA SER A 28 2.16 7.44 -1.78
C SER A 28 3.46 8.04 -2.29
N CYS A 29 4.46 8.05 -1.43
CA CYS A 29 5.84 8.40 -1.73
C CYS A 29 6.08 9.91 -1.95
N HIS A 30 5.74 10.70 -0.93
CA HIS A 30 5.95 12.15 -0.91
C HIS A 30 7.18 12.56 -0.08
N SER A 31 8.21 13.11 -0.74
CA SER A 31 9.47 13.50 -0.13
C SER A 31 9.74 15.00 -0.27
N ARG A 32 9.80 15.71 0.87
CA ARG A 32 10.29 17.11 0.94
C ARG A 32 11.63 17.28 0.24
N GLY A 33 12.57 16.38 0.52
CA GLY A 33 13.91 16.41 -0.08
C GLY A 33 13.95 16.10 -1.58
N ALA A 34 12.89 15.55 -2.18
CA ALA A 34 12.75 15.45 -3.64
C ALA A 34 12.22 16.77 -4.23
N VAL A 35 11.19 17.35 -3.60
CA VAL A 35 10.63 18.66 -3.99
C VAL A 35 11.70 19.75 -3.95
N ASP A 36 12.47 19.87 -2.87
CA ASP A 36 13.52 20.88 -2.73
C ASP A 36 14.57 20.80 -3.84
N LYS A 37 14.94 19.58 -4.27
CA LYS A 37 15.89 19.36 -5.37
C LYS A 37 15.31 19.74 -6.73
N ARG A 38 14.03 19.48 -6.96
CA ARG A 38 13.34 19.90 -8.20
C ARG A 38 13.31 21.43 -8.28
N LEU A 39 12.95 22.09 -7.20
CA LEU A 39 12.93 23.55 -7.10
C LEU A 39 14.31 24.17 -7.29
N SER A 40 15.37 23.59 -6.72
CA SER A 40 16.74 24.10 -6.89
C SER A 40 17.27 23.94 -8.32
N LYS A 41 16.98 22.81 -8.99
CA LYS A 41 17.30 22.61 -10.41
C LYS A 41 16.56 23.59 -11.32
N SER A 42 15.27 23.81 -11.08
CA SER A 42 14.45 24.78 -11.83
C SER A 42 15.04 26.19 -11.74
N ARG A 43 15.46 26.62 -10.54
CA ARG A 43 16.15 27.92 -10.34
C ARG A 43 17.48 28.01 -11.07
N SER A 44 18.25 26.93 -11.16
CA SER A 44 19.56 26.92 -11.84
C SER A 44 19.46 26.96 -13.37
N ASN A 45 18.32 26.57 -13.95
CA ASN A 45 18.14 26.47 -15.40
C ASN A 45 17.42 27.68 -16.02
N ASN A 46 16.85 28.59 -15.22
CA ASN A 46 16.06 29.71 -15.73
C ASN A 46 16.91 30.94 -16.08
N ASN A 47 17.21 31.13 -17.36
CA ASN A 47 17.48 32.43 -17.99
C ASN A 47 16.16 33.22 -18.18
N GLY A 48 15.47 33.59 -17.09
CA GLY A 48 14.44 34.64 -17.13
C GLY A 48 13.00 34.27 -17.55
N GLY A 49 12.60 32.99 -17.52
CA GLY A 49 11.20 32.59 -17.73
C GLY A 49 10.53 32.10 -16.44
N LEU A 50 9.38 32.68 -16.06
CA LEU A 50 8.51 32.20 -14.99
C LEU A 50 7.86 30.87 -15.41
N VAL A 51 8.52 29.74 -15.16
CA VAL A 51 7.83 28.45 -15.15
C VAL A 51 6.97 28.44 -13.88
N ALA A 52 5.64 28.44 -14.04
CA ALA A 52 4.72 28.17 -12.95
C ALA A 52 5.05 26.77 -12.41
N ASN A 53 5.75 26.69 -11.28
CA ASN A 53 6.07 25.43 -10.62
C ASN A 53 4.79 24.89 -9.95
N SER A 54 3.87 24.36 -10.76
CA SER A 54 2.73 23.61 -10.26
C SER A 54 3.23 22.40 -9.46
N THR A 55 2.73 22.23 -8.23
CA THR A 55 3.00 21.04 -7.43
C THR A 55 2.09 19.90 -7.87
N ILE A 56 2.44 18.65 -7.56
CA ILE A 56 1.57 17.49 -7.83
C ILE A 56 0.17 17.68 -7.19
N TRP A 57 0.12 18.36 -6.06
CA TRP A 57 -1.12 18.66 -5.34
C TRP A 57 -2.00 19.69 -6.04
N ASP A 58 -1.39 20.66 -6.71
CA ASP A 58 -2.11 21.63 -7.55
C ASP A 58 -2.70 20.92 -8.78
N VAL A 59 -1.95 19.97 -9.36
CA VAL A 59 -2.41 19.14 -10.47
C VAL A 59 -3.58 18.25 -10.05
N ILE A 60 -3.47 17.50 -8.94
CA ILE A 60 -4.56 16.68 -8.39
C ILE A 60 -5.82 17.54 -8.17
N THR A 61 -5.64 18.73 -7.58
CA THR A 61 -6.74 19.68 -7.36
C THR A 61 -7.41 20.08 -8.66
N ALA A 62 -6.62 20.45 -9.68
CA ALA A 62 -7.12 21.00 -10.93
C ALA A 62 -7.71 19.95 -11.87
N THR A 63 -7.21 18.71 -11.85
CA THR A 63 -7.61 17.68 -12.84
C THR A 63 -8.57 16.64 -12.28
N VAL A 64 -8.47 16.29 -11.00
CA VAL A 64 -9.34 15.28 -10.37
C VAL A 64 -10.44 15.89 -9.50
N GLU A 65 -10.21 17.07 -8.90
CA GLU A 65 -11.14 17.69 -7.94
C GLU A 65 -11.70 16.67 -6.91
N PRO A 66 -10.82 15.93 -6.20
CA PRO A 66 -11.26 14.78 -5.42
C PRO A 66 -12.11 15.17 -4.22
N GLN A 67 -13.12 14.34 -3.91
CA GLN A 67 -13.93 14.52 -2.69
C GLN A 67 -13.26 13.97 -1.44
N ALA A 68 -12.33 13.04 -1.60
CA ALA A 68 -11.49 12.51 -0.54
C ALA A 68 -10.11 12.14 -1.11
N PHE A 69 -9.10 12.15 -0.24
CA PHE A 69 -7.76 11.65 -0.58
C PHE A 69 -7.36 10.50 0.33
N LEU A 70 -6.80 9.44 -0.24
CA LEU A 70 -6.31 8.27 0.48
C LEU A 70 -4.78 8.18 0.38
N TRP A 71 -4.10 8.35 1.51
CA TRP A 71 -2.68 8.00 1.61
C TRP A 71 -2.53 6.48 1.64
N THR A 72 -1.76 5.95 0.69
CA THR A 72 -1.43 4.52 0.62
C THR A 72 -0.06 4.20 1.22
N GLY A 73 0.50 5.11 2.02
CA GLY A 73 1.84 5.00 2.61
C GLY A 73 2.76 6.17 2.25
N ASP A 74 3.92 6.20 2.90
CA ASP A 74 5.01 7.17 2.71
C ASP A 74 4.57 8.62 2.46
N ALA A 75 3.79 9.16 3.40
CA ALA A 75 3.40 10.57 3.40
C ALA A 75 4.58 11.50 3.67
N ILE A 76 5.63 11.00 4.33
CA ILE A 76 6.90 11.69 4.55
C ILE A 76 8.10 10.77 4.30
N TYR A 77 9.26 11.38 4.02
CA TYR A 77 10.57 10.70 4.04
C TYR A 77 11.49 11.42 5.01
N PRO A 78 11.85 10.80 6.14
CA PRO A 78 12.88 11.33 7.02
C PRO A 78 14.24 11.47 6.30
N PRO A 79 15.12 12.38 6.75
CA PRO A 79 16.41 12.59 6.10
C PRO A 79 17.30 11.34 6.09
N MET A 80 17.81 10.97 4.90
CA MET A 80 18.63 9.75 4.67
C MET A 80 19.93 9.65 5.49
N LYS A 81 20.37 10.73 6.16
CA LYS A 81 21.61 10.73 6.96
C LYS A 81 21.46 10.07 8.32
N LEU A 82 20.24 9.74 8.74
CA LEU A 82 19.99 9.08 10.01
C LEU A 82 20.41 7.61 9.93
N LYS A 83 21.11 7.14 10.97
CA LYS A 83 21.45 5.71 11.12
C LYS A 83 20.47 5.08 12.10
N GLY A 84 19.83 3.99 11.69
CA GLY A 84 18.85 3.27 12.51
C GLY A 84 17.43 3.86 12.39
N ASP A 85 16.60 3.62 13.42
CA ASP A 85 15.21 4.05 13.41
C ASP A 85 15.12 5.58 13.51
N THR A 86 14.22 6.16 12.75
CA THR A 86 13.97 7.59 12.73
C THR A 86 13.44 8.04 14.09
N PRO A 87 14.09 9.03 14.74
CA PRO A 87 13.57 9.65 15.96
C PRO A 87 12.18 10.25 15.78
N LEU A 88 11.35 10.18 16.82
CA LEU A 88 9.95 10.62 16.75
C LEU A 88 9.82 12.14 16.49
N ASP A 89 10.70 12.95 17.06
CA ASP A 89 10.76 14.40 16.88
C ASP A 89 11.08 14.79 15.43
N VAL A 90 11.96 14.04 14.76
CA VAL A 90 12.21 14.22 13.32
C VAL A 90 10.95 13.95 12.50
N MET A 91 10.22 12.88 12.81
CA MET A 91 8.98 12.57 12.10
C MET A 91 7.91 13.64 12.34
N GLN A 92 7.80 14.13 13.58
CA GLN A 92 6.90 15.23 13.92
C GLN A 92 7.25 16.51 13.13
N ASP A 93 8.53 16.83 12.95
CA ASP A 93 8.95 17.95 12.09
C ASP A 93 8.56 17.70 10.63
N GLU A 94 8.86 16.54 10.05
CA GLU A 94 8.50 16.26 8.64
C GLU A 94 6.98 16.36 8.41
N TYR A 95 6.14 15.83 9.30
CA TYR A 95 4.69 16.01 9.19
C TYR A 95 4.28 17.47 9.35
N LYS A 96 4.88 18.20 10.29
CA LYS A 96 4.64 19.65 10.44
C LYS A 96 5.00 20.40 9.16
N GLN A 97 6.12 20.09 8.53
CA GLN A 97 6.57 20.68 7.28
C GLN A 97 5.59 20.34 6.16
N MET A 98 5.19 19.08 6.03
CA MET A 98 4.17 18.65 5.06
C MET A 98 2.86 19.45 5.21
N MET A 99 2.44 19.71 6.45
CA MET A 99 1.21 20.45 6.75
C MET A 99 1.31 21.98 6.61
N THR A 100 2.50 22.57 6.69
CA THR A 100 2.65 24.03 6.85
C THR A 100 3.56 24.69 5.81
N ASN A 101 4.46 23.93 5.16
CA ASN A 101 5.33 24.48 4.13
C ASN A 101 4.57 24.55 2.80
N GLU A 102 4.20 25.77 2.41
CA GLU A 102 3.44 26.04 1.19
C GLU A 102 4.16 25.58 -0.09
N THR A 103 5.51 25.53 -0.10
CA THR A 103 6.26 25.08 -1.29
C THR A 103 6.08 23.59 -1.58
N LEU A 104 5.57 22.82 -0.62
CA LEU A 104 5.21 21.42 -0.81
C LEU A 104 3.82 21.24 -1.40
N GLY A 105 2.98 22.28 -1.48
CA GLY A 105 1.63 22.24 -2.04
C GLY A 105 0.56 21.61 -1.14
N TYR A 106 0.91 20.61 -0.32
CA TYR A 106 -0.06 19.86 0.49
C TYR A 106 -0.84 20.74 1.49
N ALA A 107 -0.22 21.79 2.04
CA ALA A 107 -0.88 22.74 2.94
C ALA A 107 -2.08 23.47 2.29
N ASN A 108 -2.03 23.69 0.97
CA ASN A 108 -3.14 24.25 0.20
C ASN A 108 -4.15 23.17 -0.16
N PHE A 109 -3.68 22.01 -0.62
CA PHE A 109 -4.53 20.86 -0.95
C PHE A 109 -5.47 20.46 0.18
N ARG A 110 -4.97 20.32 1.41
CA ARG A 110 -5.79 19.95 2.58
C ARG A 110 -6.90 20.96 2.94
N ARG A 111 -6.83 22.18 2.42
CA ARG A 111 -7.83 23.24 2.63
C ARG A 111 -8.81 23.36 1.45
N ASN A 112 -8.66 22.51 0.44
CA ASN A 112 -9.51 22.50 -0.74
C ASN A 112 -10.96 22.15 -0.36
N GLN A 113 -11.90 22.98 -0.81
CA GLN A 113 -13.33 22.81 -0.58
C GLN A 113 -13.93 21.53 -1.20
N HIS A 114 -13.27 20.95 -2.21
CA HIS A 114 -13.72 19.70 -2.81
C HIS A 114 -13.60 18.52 -1.85
N LEU A 115 -12.64 18.54 -0.90
CA LEU A 115 -12.34 17.43 0.04
C LEU A 115 -13.37 17.27 1.18
N ILE A 116 -14.66 17.26 0.84
CA ILE A 116 -15.77 17.11 1.79
C ILE A 116 -15.79 15.75 2.51
N GLY A 117 -15.15 14.74 1.92
CA GLY A 117 -14.93 13.41 2.50
C GLY A 117 -13.63 13.27 3.29
N GLY A 118 -12.82 14.33 3.36
CA GLY A 118 -11.63 14.40 4.19
C GLY A 118 -10.39 13.65 3.65
N LEU A 119 -9.38 13.58 4.50
CA LEU A 119 -8.09 12.95 4.25
C LEU A 119 -7.97 11.70 5.12
N HIS A 120 -7.69 10.56 4.50
CA HIS A 120 -7.57 9.27 5.20
C HIS A 120 -6.28 8.57 4.78
N GLY A 121 -5.82 7.60 5.55
CA GLY A 121 -4.55 6.99 5.24
C GLY A 121 -4.09 5.90 6.19
N VAL A 122 -3.06 5.19 5.74
CA VAL A 122 -2.23 4.30 6.54
C VAL A 122 -0.76 4.61 6.27
N TRP A 123 0.10 4.38 7.27
CA TRP A 123 1.54 4.52 7.11
C TRP A 123 2.13 3.45 6.19
N ASP A 124 3.36 3.70 5.73
CA ASP A 124 4.30 2.64 5.38
C ASP A 124 5.62 2.76 6.13
N ASP A 125 6.74 2.20 5.66
CA ASP A 125 7.96 2.10 6.48
C ASP A 125 8.58 3.46 6.83
N HIS A 126 8.58 4.44 5.92
CA HIS A 126 9.13 5.77 6.17
C HIS A 126 8.26 6.59 7.16
N ASP A 127 6.95 6.38 7.13
CA ASP A 127 5.98 6.90 8.11
C ASP A 127 5.96 6.12 9.43
N TYR A 128 6.42 4.87 9.42
CA TYR A 128 6.47 4.03 10.61
C TYR A 128 7.77 4.31 11.39
N GLY A 129 8.88 4.53 10.68
CA GLY A 129 10.13 5.01 11.26
C GLY A 129 11.39 4.35 10.74
N GLY A 130 11.31 3.48 9.72
CA GLY A 130 12.50 2.89 9.12
C GLY A 130 12.18 1.68 8.26
N ASN A 131 13.04 1.43 7.28
CA ASN A 131 12.81 0.39 6.29
C ASN A 131 12.65 -1.00 6.91
N ASP A 132 11.69 -1.74 6.36
CA ASP A 132 11.36 -3.10 6.75
C ASP A 132 10.95 -3.29 8.22
N ARG A 133 10.67 -2.21 8.96
CA ARG A 133 10.32 -2.33 10.37
C ARG A 133 8.94 -2.93 10.56
N GLY A 134 8.84 -3.84 11.52
CA GLY A 134 7.60 -4.52 11.87
C GLY A 134 7.25 -4.36 13.34
N ARG A 135 6.80 -5.44 13.94
CA ARG A 135 6.39 -5.52 15.35
C ARG A 135 7.47 -5.09 16.34
N GLU A 136 8.74 -5.18 15.97
CA GLU A 136 9.90 -4.91 16.83
C GLU A 136 10.19 -3.42 17.04
N LEU A 137 9.60 -2.53 16.24
CA LEU A 137 9.81 -1.10 16.38
C LEU A 137 9.36 -0.62 17.77
N THR A 138 10.12 0.29 18.38
CA THR A 138 9.79 0.91 19.65
C THR A 138 8.89 2.16 19.47
N ASP A 139 8.27 2.64 20.55
CA ASP A 139 7.42 3.84 20.57
C ASP A 139 6.20 3.83 19.62
N LYS A 140 5.77 2.65 19.15
CA LYS A 140 4.69 2.51 18.15
C LYS A 140 3.41 3.28 18.49
N LYS A 141 2.98 3.29 19.75
CA LYS A 141 1.80 4.06 20.20
C LYS A 141 1.94 5.56 19.94
N ARG A 142 3.12 6.13 20.26
CA ARG A 142 3.40 7.55 20.06
C ARG A 142 3.52 7.88 18.57
N ARG A 143 4.14 7.00 17.78
CA ARG A 143 4.24 7.11 16.31
C ARG A 143 2.86 7.11 15.66
N ARG A 144 1.97 6.20 16.08
CA ARG A 144 0.56 6.15 15.67
C ARG A 144 -0.13 7.48 15.97
N ASP A 145 0.03 7.99 17.18
CA ASP A 145 -0.63 9.24 17.57
C ASP A 145 -0.15 10.43 16.73
N VAL A 146 1.15 10.49 16.41
CA VAL A 146 1.73 11.50 15.51
C VAL A 146 1.15 11.41 14.10
N TYR A 147 1.03 10.21 13.55
CA TYR A 147 0.41 10.01 12.22
C TYR A 147 -1.08 10.39 12.23
N LEU A 148 -1.82 10.01 13.27
CA LEU A 148 -3.23 10.41 13.43
C LEU A 148 -3.39 11.93 13.55
N ASP A 149 -2.44 12.61 14.19
CA ASP A 149 -2.42 14.07 14.26
C ASP A 149 -2.17 14.70 12.88
N PHE A 150 -1.28 14.10 12.07
CA PHE A 150 -1.06 14.50 10.68
C PHE A 150 -2.32 14.38 9.82
N LEU A 151 -3.09 13.30 9.97
CA LEU A 151 -4.39 13.13 9.32
C LEU A 151 -5.50 14.04 9.87
N GLY A 152 -5.24 14.79 10.95
CA GLY A 152 -6.25 15.63 11.59
C GLY A 152 -7.31 14.86 12.38
N VAL A 153 -7.04 13.60 12.77
CA VAL A 153 -7.96 12.80 13.58
C VAL A 153 -8.12 13.43 14.95
N SER A 154 -9.36 13.59 15.44
CA SER A 154 -9.62 14.21 16.74
C SER A 154 -8.92 13.47 17.90
N ARG A 155 -8.44 14.21 18.89
CA ARG A 155 -7.94 13.66 20.17
C ARG A 155 -9.01 12.87 20.94
N SER A 156 -10.28 13.16 20.69
CA SER A 156 -11.43 12.45 21.28
C SER A 156 -11.79 11.14 20.56
N ASP A 157 -11.16 10.82 19.42
CA ASP A 157 -11.35 9.55 18.74
C ASP A 157 -10.61 8.42 19.49
N THR A 158 -11.27 7.90 20.52
CA THR A 158 -10.69 6.86 21.37
C THR A 158 -10.51 5.54 20.63
N THR A 159 -11.34 5.25 19.61
CA THR A 159 -11.26 4.01 18.84
C THR A 159 -9.92 3.91 18.12
N ARG A 160 -9.61 4.87 17.24
CA ARG A 160 -8.34 4.85 16.49
C ARG A 160 -7.13 5.12 17.37
N ARG A 161 -7.27 5.95 18.42
CA ARG A 161 -6.15 6.28 19.35
C ARG A 161 -5.90 5.23 20.44
N GLN A 162 -6.72 4.20 20.58
CA GLN A 162 -6.42 3.07 21.49
C GLN A 162 -6.08 1.79 20.71
N ARG A 163 -6.51 1.70 19.45
CA ARG A 163 -6.23 0.58 18.55
C ARG A 163 -4.74 0.29 18.39
N ARG A 164 -4.39 -1.00 18.34
CA ARG A 164 -3.01 -1.47 18.12
C ARG A 164 -2.70 -1.50 16.63
N GLY A 165 -2.38 -0.34 16.07
CA GLY A 165 -2.10 -0.13 14.65
C GLY A 165 -2.86 1.08 14.11
N LEU A 166 -2.69 1.38 12.82
CA LEU A 166 -3.42 2.42 12.08
C LEU A 166 -4.56 1.89 11.21
N TYR A 167 -4.76 0.57 11.18
CA TYR A 167 -5.85 -0.02 10.39
C TYR A 167 -7.18 0.61 10.78
N SER A 168 -8.00 0.98 9.81
CA SER A 168 -9.28 1.66 10.02
C SER A 168 -10.18 1.59 8.81
N SER A 169 -11.46 1.93 8.98
CA SER A 169 -12.43 2.01 7.89
C SER A 169 -13.12 3.36 7.79
N VAL A 170 -13.43 3.76 6.56
CA VAL A 170 -14.29 4.91 6.26
C VAL A 170 -15.40 4.49 5.30
N GLU A 171 -16.62 4.91 5.61
CA GLU A 171 -17.80 4.67 4.78
C GLU A 171 -18.33 6.00 4.21
N PHE A 172 -18.64 6.02 2.92
CA PHE A 172 -19.25 7.16 2.22
C PHE A 172 -20.63 6.77 1.71
N GLY A 173 -21.57 7.72 1.75
CA GLY A 173 -22.96 7.52 1.39
C GLY A 173 -23.80 6.93 2.54
N SER A 174 -25.12 6.98 2.36
CA SER A 174 -26.10 6.41 3.29
C SER A 174 -26.81 5.24 2.65
N ASP A 175 -27.45 4.40 3.47
CA ASP A 175 -28.40 3.43 2.94
C ASP A 175 -29.56 4.21 2.29
N ILE A 176 -30.21 3.61 1.29
CA ILE A 176 -31.45 4.18 0.75
C ILE A 176 -32.48 4.22 1.90
N GLU A 177 -32.85 5.42 2.34
CA GLU A 177 -33.94 5.58 3.29
C GLU A 177 -35.24 5.03 2.68
N SER A 178 -35.84 4.05 3.35
CA SER A 178 -37.10 3.40 2.95
C SER A 178 -38.33 4.32 2.94
N ASN A 179 -38.18 5.61 3.29
CA ASN A 179 -39.29 6.53 3.51
C ASN A 179 -39.73 7.34 2.27
N TYR A 180 -38.95 7.37 1.18
CA TYR A 180 -39.44 7.88 -0.10
C TYR A 180 -40.04 6.73 -0.94
N SER A 181 -41.19 6.24 -0.47
CA SER A 181 -42.12 5.48 -1.32
C SER A 181 -42.74 6.44 -2.33
N THR A 182 -42.01 6.78 -3.39
CA THR A 182 -42.67 7.27 -4.61
C THR A 182 -43.39 6.08 -5.22
N HIS A 183 -44.71 6.15 -5.32
CA HIS A 183 -45.61 5.13 -5.92
C HIS A 183 -45.32 4.76 -7.40
N TYR A 184 -44.17 5.15 -7.94
CA TYR A 184 -43.72 4.89 -9.31
C TYR A 184 -42.33 4.24 -9.42
N ALA A 185 -41.66 3.90 -8.31
CA ALA A 185 -40.42 3.15 -8.38
C ALA A 185 -40.73 1.65 -8.57
N HIS A 186 -40.48 1.13 -9.78
CA HIS A 186 -40.44 -0.30 -10.02
C HIS A 186 -39.50 -0.98 -9.02
N SER A 187 -39.91 -2.14 -8.51
CA SER A 187 -39.33 -2.85 -7.38
C SER A 187 -37.91 -3.41 -7.58
N ASP A 188 -37.30 -3.23 -8.75
CA ASP A 188 -36.12 -4.03 -9.16
C ASP A 188 -34.75 -3.35 -8.96
N GLU A 189 -34.64 -2.08 -8.59
CA GLU A 189 -33.33 -1.38 -8.55
C GLU A 189 -33.12 -0.45 -7.32
N ARG A 190 -33.31 -0.96 -6.09
CA ARG A 190 -32.82 -0.25 -4.89
C ARG A 190 -31.36 -0.60 -4.63
N HIS A 191 -30.42 0.07 -5.31
CA HIS A 191 -28.98 -0.14 -5.11
C HIS A 191 -28.37 0.81 -4.09
N ASN A 192 -27.56 0.27 -3.18
CA ASN A 192 -26.93 1.07 -2.13
C ASN A 192 -25.73 1.85 -2.67
N ASN A 193 -25.80 3.18 -2.75
CA ASN A 193 -24.70 4.02 -3.24
C ASN A 193 -23.66 4.29 -2.15
N LYS A 194 -23.10 3.21 -1.62
CA LYS A 194 -22.11 3.22 -0.54
C LYS A 194 -20.75 2.74 -1.02
N VAL A 195 -19.71 3.41 -0.54
CA VAL A 195 -18.32 3.01 -0.71
C VAL A 195 -17.71 2.78 0.66
N LYS A 196 -17.09 1.62 0.87
CA LYS A 196 -16.34 1.31 2.08
C LYS A 196 -14.87 1.20 1.76
N VAL A 197 -14.06 2.06 2.37
CA VAL A 197 -12.60 2.02 2.28
C VAL A 197 -12.06 1.39 3.55
N ILE A 198 -11.18 0.42 3.41
CA ILE A 198 -10.58 -0.35 4.49
C ILE A 198 -9.06 -0.23 4.38
N PHE A 199 -8.45 0.40 5.39
CA PHE A 199 -7.01 0.58 5.50
C PHE A 199 -6.40 -0.57 6.28
N LEU A 200 -5.43 -1.26 5.67
CA LEU A 200 -4.65 -2.32 6.30
C LEU A 200 -3.31 -1.78 6.79
N ASP A 201 -3.06 -1.90 8.10
CA ASP A 201 -1.72 -1.70 8.68
C ASP A 201 -0.88 -2.96 8.49
N THR A 202 0.15 -2.85 7.65
CA THR A 202 1.08 -3.96 7.34
C THR A 202 2.39 -3.87 8.13
N ARG A 203 2.48 -2.97 9.11
CA ARG A 203 3.72 -2.70 9.86
C ARG A 203 3.61 -3.05 11.33
N TRP A 204 2.50 -2.70 12.00
CA TRP A 204 2.40 -2.78 13.46
C TRP A 204 2.57 -4.19 14.04
N HIS A 205 1.87 -5.17 13.45
CA HIS A 205 1.87 -6.57 13.88
C HIS A 205 2.81 -7.43 13.04
N ARG A 206 3.35 -6.88 11.94
CA ARG A 206 4.12 -7.67 10.98
C ARG A 206 5.36 -8.25 11.62
N GLU A 207 5.49 -9.55 11.46
CA GLU A 207 6.55 -10.33 12.04
C GLU A 207 7.85 -10.16 11.25
N LYS A 208 8.97 -10.42 11.90
CA LYS A 208 10.25 -10.42 11.20
C LYS A 208 10.27 -11.59 10.23
N HIS A 209 10.84 -11.35 9.05
CA HIS A 209 11.13 -12.44 8.14
C HIS A 209 12.10 -13.45 8.74
N CYS A 210 11.96 -14.70 8.29
CA CYS A 210 12.81 -15.84 8.66
C CYS A 210 14.30 -15.49 8.57
N ILE A 211 14.67 -14.84 7.47
CA ILE A 211 15.95 -14.20 7.27
C ILE A 211 15.77 -12.71 7.59
N PRO A 212 16.42 -12.17 8.64
CA PRO A 212 16.23 -10.78 9.04
C PRO A 212 16.55 -9.80 7.90
N SER A 213 16.03 -8.57 7.94
CA SER A 213 16.46 -7.58 6.94
C SER A 213 17.91 -7.16 7.18
N VAL A 214 18.67 -6.97 6.09
CA VAL A 214 19.88 -6.14 6.08
C VAL A 214 19.62 -4.74 5.50
N GLY A 215 18.38 -4.42 5.12
CA GLY A 215 17.98 -3.14 4.51
C GLY A 215 18.21 -1.92 5.39
N SER A 216 18.13 -2.09 6.72
CA SER A 216 18.45 -1.02 7.69
C SER A 216 19.94 -0.96 8.06
N ASN A 217 20.81 -1.81 7.49
CA ASN A 217 22.24 -1.80 7.76
C ASN A 217 22.97 -0.85 6.79
N PRO A 218 23.49 0.30 7.26
CA PRO A 218 24.14 1.29 6.39
C PRO A 218 25.47 0.82 5.78
N TYR A 219 26.00 -0.34 6.18
CA TYR A 219 27.27 -0.88 5.69
C TYR A 219 27.11 -1.92 4.59
N ILE A 220 25.88 -2.32 4.23
CA ILE A 220 25.62 -3.28 3.15
C ILE A 220 25.04 -2.51 1.95
N PRO A 221 25.82 -2.29 0.88
CA PRO A 221 25.29 -1.64 -0.32
C PRO A 221 24.14 -2.48 -0.88
N PHE A 222 23.06 -1.82 -1.32
CA PHE A 222 21.84 -2.47 -1.81
C PHE A 222 21.17 -3.40 -0.78
N GLY A 223 21.37 -3.17 0.52
CA GLY A 223 20.84 -4.03 1.59
C GLY A 223 19.33 -4.29 1.51
N ALA A 224 18.52 -3.31 1.11
CA ALA A 224 17.08 -3.48 0.95
C ALA A 224 16.73 -4.47 -0.17
N ILE A 225 17.45 -4.39 -1.31
CA ILE A 225 17.27 -5.32 -2.44
C ILE A 225 17.68 -6.74 -2.04
N VAL A 226 18.84 -6.87 -1.36
CA VAL A 226 19.31 -8.17 -0.85
C VAL A 226 18.30 -8.76 0.15
N ALA A 227 17.73 -7.93 1.02
CA ALA A 227 16.69 -8.35 1.96
C ALA A 227 15.43 -8.85 1.22
N CYS A 228 14.94 -8.13 0.22
CA CYS A 228 13.76 -8.54 -0.54
C CYS A 228 14.00 -9.84 -1.32
N ILE A 229 15.14 -9.96 -2.02
CA ILE A 229 15.48 -11.19 -2.77
C ILE A 229 15.59 -12.40 -1.84
N THR A 230 16.26 -12.26 -0.69
CA THR A 230 16.42 -13.37 0.27
C THR A 230 15.07 -13.81 0.83
N ARG A 231 14.17 -12.86 1.13
CA ARG A 231 12.79 -13.16 1.57
C ARG A 231 11.99 -13.86 0.49
N TRP A 232 12.07 -13.36 -0.74
CA TRP A 232 11.39 -13.97 -1.86
C TRP A 232 11.81 -15.42 -2.08
N ILE A 233 13.13 -15.71 -2.03
CA ILE A 233 13.63 -17.09 -2.11
C ILE A 233 13.09 -17.93 -0.96
N THR A 234 13.11 -17.42 0.28
CA THR A 234 12.60 -18.17 1.44
C THR A 234 11.11 -18.46 1.35
N ALA A 235 10.31 -17.50 0.88
CA ALA A 235 8.87 -17.61 0.75
C ALA A 235 8.50 -18.56 -0.41
N GLY A 236 9.16 -18.41 -1.56
CA GLY A 236 8.89 -19.25 -2.73
C GLY A 236 9.26 -20.71 -2.52
N LEU A 237 10.38 -20.99 -1.84
CA LEU A 237 10.81 -22.36 -1.53
C LEU A 237 10.13 -22.97 -0.31
N ASP A 238 9.23 -22.24 0.36
CA ASP A 238 8.62 -22.62 1.62
C ASP A 238 9.65 -23.11 2.67
N LEU A 239 10.83 -22.48 2.70
CA LEU A 239 11.91 -22.85 3.61
C LEU A 239 11.48 -22.84 5.09
N PRO A 240 10.61 -21.93 5.57
CA PRO A 240 10.11 -21.98 6.95
C PRO A 240 9.45 -23.31 7.35
N SER A 241 8.86 -24.05 6.40
CA SER A 241 8.27 -25.37 6.66
C SER A 241 9.31 -26.47 6.88
N TYR A 242 10.54 -26.27 6.40
CA TYR A 242 11.63 -27.25 6.47
C TYR A 242 12.74 -26.88 7.45
N LEU A 243 12.82 -25.60 7.86
CA LEU A 243 13.84 -25.13 8.80
C LEU A 243 13.44 -25.38 10.26
N PRO A 244 14.38 -25.78 11.13
CA PRO A 244 14.14 -25.90 12.57
C PRO A 244 13.56 -24.62 13.17
N SER A 245 12.67 -24.77 14.16
CA SER A 245 11.94 -23.65 14.79
C SER A 245 12.82 -22.57 15.43
N TRP A 246 14.06 -22.89 15.77
CA TRP A 246 15.06 -21.96 16.31
C TRP A 246 15.79 -21.15 15.23
N ILE A 247 15.77 -21.60 13.97
CA ILE A 247 16.19 -20.83 12.79
C ILE A 247 14.99 -20.02 12.28
N CYS A 248 13.82 -20.66 12.23
CA CYS A 248 12.61 -20.09 11.66
C CYS A 248 11.39 -20.61 12.41
N SER A 249 10.76 -19.79 13.28
CA SER A 249 9.58 -20.25 14.02
C SER A 249 8.37 -20.37 13.07
N SER A 250 8.06 -21.60 12.67
CA SER A 250 7.14 -21.95 11.58
C SER A 250 5.67 -21.57 11.78
N ARG A 251 5.24 -21.01 12.92
CA ARG A 251 3.82 -20.67 13.16
C ARG A 251 3.52 -19.20 13.44
N LYS A 252 4.51 -18.39 13.82
CA LYS A 252 4.30 -16.98 14.18
C LYS A 252 5.16 -16.00 13.39
N LEU A 253 6.14 -16.42 12.60
CA LEU A 253 7.02 -15.48 11.85
C LEU A 253 6.41 -14.93 10.55
N ASN A 254 5.22 -15.37 10.16
CA ASN A 254 4.63 -15.03 8.86
C ASN A 254 3.39 -14.15 8.95
N ALA A 255 3.05 -13.59 10.13
CA ALA A 255 1.88 -12.73 10.25
C ALA A 255 2.19 -11.32 9.73
N ILE A 256 1.30 -10.74 8.92
CA ILE A 256 1.34 -9.33 8.53
C ILE A 256 0.40 -8.53 9.45
N LEU A 257 -0.89 -8.89 9.44
CA LEU A 257 -1.93 -8.11 10.11
C LEU A 257 -2.07 -8.45 11.59
N GLY A 258 -1.72 -9.68 11.98
CA GLY A 258 -1.99 -10.21 13.32
C GLY A 258 -3.47 -10.51 13.56
N GLU A 259 -3.76 -11.29 14.61
CA GLU A 259 -5.11 -11.84 14.86
C GLU A 259 -6.18 -10.76 15.07
N GLU A 260 -5.85 -9.70 15.81
CA GLU A 260 -6.77 -8.60 16.14
C GLU A 260 -7.29 -7.89 14.89
N GLN A 261 -6.38 -7.55 13.97
CA GLN A 261 -6.72 -6.88 12.72
C GLN A 261 -7.41 -7.83 11.73
N TRP A 262 -7.04 -9.12 11.72
CA TRP A 262 -7.76 -10.13 10.92
C TRP A 262 -9.22 -10.25 11.33
N MET A 263 -9.49 -10.37 12.63
CA MET A 263 -10.86 -10.45 13.14
C MET A 263 -11.65 -9.19 12.79
N TRP A 264 -11.04 -8.03 12.96
CA TRP A 264 -11.63 -6.76 12.57
C TRP A 264 -11.94 -6.70 11.05
N LEU A 265 -10.98 -7.05 10.20
CA LEU A 265 -11.14 -7.03 8.74
C LEU A 265 -12.28 -7.94 8.27
N GLU A 266 -12.34 -9.17 8.81
CA GLU A 266 -13.43 -10.09 8.51
C GLU A 266 -14.79 -9.52 8.92
N GLN A 267 -14.88 -8.84 10.06
CA GLN A 267 -16.11 -8.21 10.53
C GLN A 267 -16.51 -7.01 9.66
N GLU A 268 -15.56 -6.16 9.29
CA GLU A 268 -15.79 -4.99 8.43
C GLU A 268 -16.36 -5.40 7.07
N LEU A 269 -15.88 -6.50 6.50
CA LEU A 269 -16.34 -7.01 5.20
C LEU A 269 -17.66 -7.79 5.32
N LYS A 270 -17.80 -8.69 6.30
CA LYS A 270 -19.04 -9.48 6.49
C LYS A 270 -20.26 -8.60 6.82
N GLY A 271 -20.05 -7.48 7.53
CA GLY A 271 -21.11 -6.56 7.91
C GLY A 271 -21.40 -5.44 6.90
N SER A 272 -20.71 -5.41 5.76
CA SER A 272 -20.81 -4.29 4.82
C SER A 272 -21.95 -4.45 3.83
N SER A 273 -22.74 -3.40 3.66
CA SER A 273 -23.74 -3.25 2.59
C SER A 273 -23.25 -2.37 1.43
N ALA A 274 -21.96 -2.02 1.41
CA ALA A 274 -21.39 -1.14 0.40
C ALA A 274 -21.36 -1.78 -1.00
N SER A 275 -21.58 -0.96 -2.03
CA SER A 275 -21.45 -1.38 -3.42
C SER A 275 -20.01 -1.49 -3.88
N VAL A 276 -19.11 -0.71 -3.28
CA VAL A 276 -17.68 -0.72 -3.61
C VAL A 276 -16.85 -0.89 -2.33
N HIS A 277 -15.88 -1.79 -2.39
CA HIS A 277 -14.95 -2.08 -1.31
C HIS A 277 -13.52 -1.77 -1.75
N ILE A 278 -12.96 -0.69 -1.23
CA ILE A 278 -11.59 -0.27 -1.52
C ILE A 278 -10.69 -0.77 -0.41
N ILE A 279 -9.78 -1.69 -0.71
CA ILE A 279 -8.80 -2.21 0.24
C ILE A 279 -7.49 -1.46 0.02
N VAL A 280 -7.08 -0.66 0.98
CA VAL A 280 -5.81 0.07 0.94
C VAL A 280 -4.76 -0.73 1.70
N SER A 281 -3.70 -1.16 1.00
CA SER A 281 -2.54 -1.83 1.57
C SER A 281 -1.30 -1.00 1.29
N SER A 282 -0.46 -0.75 2.30
CA SER A 282 0.72 0.09 2.09
C SER A 282 1.76 -0.52 1.15
N ILE A 283 1.85 -1.85 1.14
CA ILE A 283 2.70 -2.65 0.24
C ILE A 283 1.84 -3.45 -0.75
N GLN A 284 2.42 -3.81 -1.89
CA GLN A 284 1.70 -4.49 -2.97
C GLN A 284 1.20 -5.89 -2.59
N VAL A 285 -0.01 -6.25 -3.02
CA VAL A 285 -0.67 -7.52 -2.67
C VAL A 285 -0.42 -8.60 -3.74
N LEU A 286 -0.64 -8.27 -5.01
CA LEU A 286 -0.65 -9.19 -6.14
C LEU A 286 0.71 -9.35 -6.82
N THR A 287 1.64 -8.43 -6.60
CA THR A 287 2.95 -8.46 -7.25
C THR A 287 3.69 -9.78 -7.01
N THR A 288 4.44 -10.21 -8.01
CA THR A 288 5.42 -11.32 -7.94
C THR A 288 6.86 -10.80 -7.91
N ASN A 289 7.04 -9.48 -7.95
CA ASN A 289 8.34 -8.83 -8.00
C ASN A 289 9.11 -9.01 -6.68
N PRO A 290 10.32 -9.59 -6.68
CA PRO A 290 11.08 -9.91 -5.48
C PRO A 290 11.90 -8.73 -4.92
N VAL A 291 11.92 -7.57 -5.59
CA VAL A 291 12.91 -6.51 -5.29
C VAL A 291 12.44 -5.46 -4.30
N VAL A 292 11.15 -5.47 -3.97
CA VAL A 292 10.45 -4.55 -3.07
C VAL A 292 9.60 -5.34 -2.09
N GLU A 293 9.22 -4.70 -0.99
CA GLU A 293 8.42 -5.38 0.02
C GLU A 293 6.99 -5.63 -0.48
N SER A 294 6.48 -6.83 -0.27
CA SER A 294 5.12 -7.18 -0.69
C SER A 294 4.52 -8.29 0.15
N TRP A 295 3.21 -8.48 0.01
CA TRP A 295 2.50 -9.65 0.54
C TRP A 295 3.00 -10.96 -0.05
N GLY A 296 3.69 -10.93 -1.21
CA GLY A 296 4.36 -12.10 -1.78
C GLY A 296 5.36 -12.75 -0.82
N HIS A 297 5.97 -11.96 0.07
CA HIS A 297 6.87 -12.49 1.11
C HIS A 297 6.15 -13.27 2.22
N PHE A 298 4.82 -13.27 2.23
CA PHE A 298 3.97 -13.89 3.25
C PHE A 298 2.82 -14.68 2.58
N PRO A 299 3.13 -15.78 1.87
CA PRO A 299 2.18 -16.45 0.97
C PRO A 299 0.90 -16.92 1.68
N HIS A 300 0.97 -17.37 2.93
CA HIS A 300 -0.22 -17.78 3.69
C HIS A 300 -1.14 -16.62 4.07
N GLU A 301 -0.58 -15.47 4.48
CA GLU A 301 -1.37 -14.27 4.77
C GLU A 301 -2.00 -13.70 3.49
N ARG A 302 -1.24 -13.71 2.39
CA ARG A 302 -1.72 -13.33 1.07
C ARG A 302 -2.86 -14.23 0.61
N GLU A 303 -2.71 -15.55 0.72
CA GLU A 303 -3.76 -16.51 0.38
C GLU A 303 -5.03 -16.28 1.21
N LYS A 304 -4.87 -16.05 2.53
CA LYS A 304 -5.98 -15.73 3.43
C LYS A 304 -6.70 -14.45 3.01
N LEU A 305 -5.96 -13.40 2.65
CA LEU A 305 -6.53 -12.14 2.17
C LEU A 305 -7.31 -12.36 0.87
N LEU A 306 -6.70 -13.02 -0.11
CA LEU A 306 -7.32 -13.25 -1.41
C LEU A 306 -8.58 -14.11 -1.27
N LYS A 307 -8.57 -15.15 -0.43
CA LYS A 307 -9.76 -15.95 -0.12
C LYS A 307 -10.90 -15.10 0.46
N LEU A 308 -10.58 -14.19 1.37
CA LEU A 308 -11.56 -13.29 1.98
C LEU A 308 -12.14 -12.31 0.95
N LEU A 309 -11.30 -11.70 0.11
CA LEU A 309 -11.73 -10.73 -0.90
C LEU A 309 -12.46 -11.38 -2.09
N ASN A 310 -12.20 -12.66 -2.36
CA ASN A 310 -12.79 -13.39 -3.49
C ASN A 310 -14.33 -13.45 -3.46
N THR A 311 -14.93 -13.33 -2.27
CA THR A 311 -16.39 -13.36 -2.06
C THR A 311 -17.00 -11.97 -1.92
N VAL A 312 -16.19 -10.90 -1.97
CA VAL A 312 -16.64 -9.52 -1.82
C VAL A 312 -16.93 -8.94 -3.20
N SER A 313 -18.10 -8.31 -3.35
CA SER A 313 -18.47 -7.64 -4.62
C SER A 313 -17.90 -6.21 -4.67
N GLY A 314 -17.56 -5.76 -5.88
CA GLY A 314 -17.07 -4.40 -6.10
C GLY A 314 -15.73 -4.12 -5.41
N VAL A 315 -14.87 -5.13 -5.29
CA VAL A 315 -13.59 -5.03 -4.59
C VAL A 315 -12.47 -4.51 -5.49
N ILE A 316 -11.67 -3.58 -4.98
CA ILE A 316 -10.43 -3.11 -5.61
C ILE A 316 -9.35 -2.96 -4.52
N ILE A 317 -8.10 -3.23 -4.88
CA ILE A 317 -6.95 -3.00 -4.00
C ILE A 317 -6.17 -1.76 -4.49
N LEU A 318 -5.80 -0.87 -3.56
CA LEU A 318 -4.89 0.25 -3.81
C LEU A 318 -3.60 0.06 -3.01
N SER A 319 -2.44 0.36 -3.61
CA SER A 319 -1.15 0.19 -2.93
C SER A 319 -0.06 1.22 -3.28
N GLY A 320 1.03 1.20 -2.49
CA GLY A 320 2.16 2.14 -2.52
C GLY A 320 3.56 1.49 -2.50
N ASP A 321 4.50 2.07 -1.74
CA ASP A 321 5.91 1.63 -1.45
C ASP A 321 6.91 1.67 -2.63
N VAL A 322 6.50 1.29 -3.83
CA VAL A 322 7.42 0.80 -4.87
C VAL A 322 7.99 1.84 -5.85
N HIS A 323 7.67 3.12 -5.66
CA HIS A 323 8.15 4.24 -6.49
C HIS A 323 7.78 4.17 -7.99
N HIS A 324 6.80 3.35 -8.35
CA HIS A 324 6.22 3.29 -9.70
C HIS A 324 4.72 3.03 -9.59
N ALA A 325 4.03 3.04 -10.72
CA ALA A 325 2.64 2.64 -10.81
C ALA A 325 2.48 1.40 -11.69
N GLU A 326 1.51 0.56 -11.37
CA GLU A 326 1.15 -0.60 -12.18
C GLU A 326 -0.28 -1.06 -11.89
N ILE A 327 -0.85 -1.78 -12.86
CA ILE A 327 -2.13 -2.46 -12.72
C ILE A 327 -1.87 -3.96 -12.72
N SER A 328 -2.19 -4.59 -11.58
CA SER A 328 -2.03 -6.02 -11.35
C SER A 328 -3.39 -6.71 -11.27
N THR A 329 -3.45 -7.98 -11.65
CA THR A 329 -4.70 -8.74 -11.62
C THR A 329 -4.46 -10.22 -11.35
N THR A 330 -5.44 -10.87 -10.72
CA THR A 330 -5.44 -12.33 -10.51
C THR A 330 -5.81 -13.11 -11.78
N SER A 331 -6.23 -12.41 -12.83
CA SER A 331 -6.69 -12.98 -14.09
C SER A 331 -5.55 -13.44 -15.00
N SER A 332 -5.57 -14.72 -15.38
CA SER A 332 -4.59 -15.32 -16.31
C SER A 332 -4.66 -14.71 -17.71
N HIS A 333 -3.55 -14.80 -18.47
CA HIS A 333 -3.29 -14.35 -19.86
C HIS A 333 -4.37 -14.65 -20.93
N HIS A 334 -5.44 -15.37 -20.61
CA HIS A 334 -6.49 -15.78 -21.56
C HIS A 334 -7.82 -15.03 -21.41
N LEU A 335 -7.86 -13.97 -20.60
CA LEU A 335 -9.08 -13.19 -20.43
C LEU A 335 -9.13 -12.04 -21.43
N THR A 336 -10.10 -12.11 -22.35
CA THR A 336 -10.39 -11.04 -23.30
C THR A 336 -10.87 -9.79 -22.55
N ARG A 337 -10.48 -8.60 -23.04
CA ARG A 337 -10.83 -7.25 -22.55
C ARG A 337 -12.28 -7.10 -22.04
N SER A 338 -13.22 -7.82 -22.66
CA SER A 338 -14.65 -7.85 -22.28
C SER A 338 -14.92 -8.43 -20.88
N ARG A 339 -14.08 -9.32 -20.34
CA ARG A 339 -14.29 -9.92 -19.01
C ARG A 339 -13.77 -9.06 -17.87
N ILE A 340 -12.65 -8.35 -18.04
CA ILE A 340 -12.19 -7.37 -17.03
C ILE A 340 -13.18 -6.22 -16.91
N HIS A 341 -13.75 -5.75 -18.02
CA HIS A 341 -14.80 -4.72 -18.00
C HIS A 341 -16.09 -5.18 -17.28
N SER A 342 -16.25 -6.48 -17.04
CA SER A 342 -17.39 -7.03 -16.27
C SER A 342 -17.08 -7.28 -14.80
N ASN A 343 -15.83 -7.05 -14.35
CA ASN A 343 -15.33 -7.43 -13.02
C ASN A 343 -15.61 -8.91 -12.64
N LYS A 344 -15.90 -9.78 -13.62
CA LYS A 344 -16.12 -11.21 -13.40
C LYS A 344 -14.80 -11.94 -13.58
N GLY A 345 -14.35 -12.63 -12.53
CA GLY A 345 -13.18 -13.51 -12.60
C GLY A 345 -11.86 -12.90 -12.12
N ALA A 346 -11.85 -11.71 -11.51
CA ALA A 346 -10.60 -11.03 -11.15
C ALA A 346 -10.68 -10.23 -9.85
N ILE A 347 -9.59 -10.22 -9.07
CA ILE A 347 -9.27 -9.13 -8.14
C ILE A 347 -8.26 -8.24 -8.84
N VAL A 348 -8.51 -6.93 -8.85
CA VAL A 348 -7.63 -5.93 -9.45
C VAL A 348 -6.92 -5.14 -8.35
N GLU A 349 -5.65 -4.85 -8.57
CA GLU A 349 -4.84 -3.96 -7.74
C GLU A 349 -4.28 -2.84 -8.62
N VAL A 350 -4.41 -1.59 -8.15
CA VAL A 350 -3.78 -0.41 -8.76
C VAL A 350 -2.80 0.19 -7.78
N THR A 351 -1.53 0.19 -8.16
CA THR A 351 -0.46 0.83 -7.40
C THR A 351 -0.23 2.24 -7.93
N SER A 352 -0.18 3.22 -7.03
CA SER A 352 0.31 4.57 -7.34
C SER A 352 1.28 5.01 -6.25
N SER A 353 2.56 4.96 -6.60
CA SER A 353 3.66 5.17 -5.68
C SER A 353 4.68 6.09 -6.33
N GLY A 354 4.47 7.40 -6.27
CA GLY A 354 5.38 8.31 -6.95
C GLY A 354 5.00 9.77 -6.91
N LEU A 355 4.40 10.26 -5.83
CA LEU A 355 3.90 11.65 -5.77
C LEU A 355 4.98 12.70 -6.03
N THR A 356 6.23 12.44 -5.67
CA THR A 356 7.32 13.44 -5.79
C THR A 356 8.60 12.91 -6.42
N HIS A 357 8.75 11.59 -6.44
CA HIS A 357 9.91 10.91 -6.98
C HIS A 357 9.51 9.50 -7.36
N SER A 358 10.27 8.93 -8.28
CA SER A 358 9.93 7.66 -8.91
C SER A 358 11.17 6.82 -9.18
N CYS A 359 10.95 5.55 -9.51
CA CYS A 359 11.96 4.52 -9.63
C CYS A 359 12.97 4.80 -10.75
N ASP A 360 12.56 5.53 -11.79
CA ASP A 360 13.39 5.99 -12.91
C ASP A 360 14.29 7.19 -12.55
N GLY A 361 14.08 7.78 -11.36
CA GLY A 361 14.92 8.83 -10.83
C GLY A 361 16.35 8.35 -10.57
N PRO A 362 17.35 9.25 -10.63
CA PRO A 362 18.77 8.90 -10.63
C PRO A 362 19.31 8.30 -9.33
N LYS A 363 18.48 8.09 -8.30
CA LYS A 363 18.91 7.66 -6.94
C LYS A 363 18.24 6.38 -6.42
N ILE A 364 17.26 5.82 -7.13
CA ILE A 364 16.53 4.62 -6.67
C ILE A 364 17.03 3.41 -7.46
N TYR A 365 16.49 3.20 -8.66
CA TYR A 365 16.99 2.20 -9.61
C TYR A 365 17.49 2.84 -10.91
N GLY A 366 16.99 4.05 -11.23
CA GLY A 366 17.37 4.82 -12.40
C GLY A 366 17.23 3.98 -13.68
N PRO A 367 18.30 3.78 -14.45
CA PRO A 367 18.25 3.02 -15.70
C PRO A 367 17.87 1.55 -15.50
N LEU A 368 17.96 1.00 -14.28
CA LEU A 368 17.60 -0.39 -13.98
C LEU A 368 16.12 -0.58 -13.62
N CYS A 369 15.33 0.48 -13.38
CA CYS A 369 13.93 0.29 -12.99
C CYS A 369 13.14 -0.52 -14.02
N ARG A 370 13.10 -0.04 -15.27
CA ARG A 370 12.34 -0.70 -16.35
C ARG A 370 12.86 -2.12 -16.66
N PRO A 371 14.20 -2.35 -16.79
CA PRO A 371 14.73 -3.70 -16.93
C PRO A 371 14.25 -4.66 -15.83
N ILE A 372 14.25 -4.24 -14.56
CA ILE A 372 13.79 -5.08 -13.45
C ILE A 372 12.29 -5.36 -13.55
N LEU A 373 11.46 -4.35 -13.79
CA LEU A 373 10.01 -4.52 -13.92
C LEU A 373 9.64 -5.48 -15.07
N ASN A 374 10.37 -5.42 -16.19
CA ASN A 374 10.16 -6.30 -17.33
C ASN A 374 10.53 -7.77 -17.07
N LEU A 375 11.28 -8.10 -16.01
CA LEU A 375 11.60 -9.48 -15.63
C LEU A 375 10.45 -10.21 -14.94
N PHE A 376 9.49 -9.48 -14.37
CA PHE A 376 8.38 -10.03 -13.58
C PHE A 376 7.05 -9.52 -14.10
N PRO A 377 6.64 -9.82 -15.34
CA PRO A 377 5.45 -9.22 -15.91
C PRO A 377 4.16 -10.02 -15.61
N SER A 378 4.29 -11.24 -15.10
CA SER A 378 3.20 -12.23 -14.96
C SER A 378 1.99 -11.79 -14.11
N HIS A 379 2.21 -10.92 -13.12
CA HIS A 379 1.14 -10.41 -12.24
C HIS A 379 0.34 -9.27 -12.87
N ARG A 380 0.84 -8.69 -13.96
CA ARG A 380 0.21 -7.56 -14.65
C ARG A 380 -0.85 -8.05 -15.63
N PHE A 381 -1.73 -7.12 -16.02
CA PHE A 381 -2.68 -7.33 -17.11
C PHE A 381 -2.00 -7.90 -18.36
N GLU A 382 -2.57 -8.95 -18.95
CA GLU A 382 -2.02 -9.70 -20.10
C GLU A 382 -0.55 -10.15 -19.92
N GLY A 383 -0.13 -10.32 -18.67
CA GLY A 383 1.23 -10.61 -18.20
C GLY A 383 2.31 -9.73 -18.80
N GLY A 384 2.00 -8.42 -18.90
CA GLY A 384 2.93 -7.29 -18.96
C GLY A 384 3.89 -7.22 -20.15
N ASN A 385 3.90 -8.19 -21.05
CA ASN A 385 4.73 -8.22 -22.26
C ASN A 385 4.00 -7.56 -23.42
N VAL A 386 3.75 -6.26 -23.29
CA VAL A 386 3.09 -5.53 -24.37
C VAL A 386 4.16 -5.09 -25.36
N LYS A 387 4.38 -5.93 -26.38
CA LYS A 387 4.95 -5.51 -27.67
C LYS A 387 4.06 -4.47 -28.37
N ASP A 388 2.82 -4.32 -27.91
CA ASP A 388 1.87 -3.31 -28.33
C ASP A 388 1.93 -2.09 -27.38
N VAL A 389 2.48 -0.98 -27.86
CA VAL A 389 2.68 0.24 -27.07
C VAL A 389 1.35 0.92 -26.69
N SER A 390 0.22 0.45 -27.23
CA SER A 390 -1.10 1.06 -27.03
C SER A 390 -1.70 0.84 -25.64
N LEU A 391 -1.20 -0.09 -24.82
CA LEU A 391 -1.72 -0.39 -23.47
C LEU A 391 -0.59 -0.67 -22.46
N PRO A 392 0.03 0.37 -21.87
CA PRO A 392 1.04 0.17 -20.83
C PRO A 392 0.43 -0.49 -19.58
N SER A 393 1.18 -1.40 -18.95
CA SER A 393 0.78 -2.09 -17.70
C SER A 393 1.47 -1.54 -16.45
N TYR A 394 2.45 -0.65 -16.64
CA TYR A 394 3.16 0.05 -15.59
C TYR A 394 3.62 1.43 -16.07
N TYR A 395 3.88 2.33 -15.13
CA TYR A 395 4.41 3.66 -15.36
C TYR A 395 5.48 3.96 -14.33
N THR A 396 6.59 4.57 -14.76
CA THR A 396 7.81 4.74 -13.94
C THR A 396 8.10 6.17 -13.53
N GLY A 397 7.29 7.14 -13.99
CA GLY A 397 7.43 8.55 -13.64
C GLY A 397 6.65 8.95 -12.39
N VAL A 398 6.68 10.24 -12.08
CA VAL A 398 5.88 10.84 -10.99
C VAL A 398 4.39 10.69 -11.31
N ASN A 399 3.62 10.20 -10.34
CA ASN A 399 2.23 9.80 -10.56
C ASN A 399 1.35 9.95 -9.31
N PHE A 400 0.04 9.94 -9.54
CA PHE A 400 -1.01 9.79 -8.53
C PHE A 400 -2.18 8.99 -9.09
N GLY A 401 -3.01 8.43 -8.22
CA GLY A 401 -4.19 7.66 -8.61
C GLY A 401 -5.50 8.40 -8.40
N SER A 402 -6.52 8.02 -9.16
CA SER A 402 -7.90 8.48 -8.98
C SER A 402 -8.92 7.35 -9.16
N ILE A 403 -10.12 7.54 -8.62
CA ILE A 403 -11.27 6.67 -8.84
C ILE A 403 -12.46 7.54 -9.24
N ASP A 404 -13.06 7.20 -10.36
CA ASP A 404 -14.28 7.81 -10.88
C ASP A 404 -15.44 6.84 -10.70
N PHE A 405 -16.56 7.29 -10.10
CA PHE A 405 -17.74 6.47 -9.83
C PHE A 405 -18.89 6.86 -10.76
N ASP A 406 -19.40 5.90 -11.54
CA ASP A 406 -20.61 6.01 -12.35
C ASP A 406 -21.74 5.19 -11.69
N TRP A 407 -22.48 5.84 -10.81
CA TRP A 407 -23.60 5.22 -10.11
C TRP A 407 -24.73 4.75 -11.04
N PRO A 408 -25.19 5.55 -12.03
CA PRO A 408 -26.16 5.08 -13.03
C PRO A 408 -25.74 3.79 -13.74
N SER A 409 -24.47 3.67 -14.14
CA SER A 409 -23.96 2.48 -14.83
C SER A 409 -23.52 1.35 -13.90
N ARG A 410 -23.64 1.53 -12.56
CA ARG A 410 -23.16 0.57 -11.55
C ARG A 410 -21.70 0.19 -11.74
N SER A 411 -20.86 1.17 -12.08
CA SER A 411 -19.45 0.95 -12.36
C SER A 411 -18.53 2.04 -11.80
N PHE A 412 -17.24 1.72 -11.72
CA PHE A 412 -16.20 2.67 -11.36
C PHE A 412 -14.94 2.40 -12.18
N GLU A 413 -14.12 3.41 -12.38
CA GLU A 413 -12.85 3.31 -13.11
C GLU A 413 -11.73 3.81 -12.20
N VAL A 414 -10.58 3.13 -12.24
CA VAL A 414 -9.40 3.51 -11.48
C VAL A 414 -8.29 3.89 -12.45
N ASN A 415 -7.81 5.12 -12.28
CA ASN A 415 -6.84 5.75 -13.17
C ASN A 415 -5.54 6.04 -12.43
N VAL A 416 -4.43 5.98 -13.15
CA VAL A 416 -3.14 6.53 -12.73
C VAL A 416 -2.78 7.65 -13.68
N HIS A 417 -2.54 8.82 -13.11
CA HIS A 417 -2.17 10.03 -13.82
C HIS A 417 -0.67 10.28 -13.73
N ASP A 418 -0.11 10.94 -14.73
CA ASP A 418 1.25 11.47 -14.67
C ASP A 418 1.32 12.80 -13.90
N GLU A 419 2.49 13.43 -13.88
CA GLU A 419 2.70 14.70 -13.18
C GLU A 419 2.00 15.91 -13.80
N HIS A 420 1.41 15.78 -14.99
CA HIS A 420 0.62 16.80 -15.67
C HIS A 420 -0.89 16.57 -15.48
N GLY A 421 -1.27 15.42 -14.95
CA GLY A 421 -2.66 15.03 -14.71
C GLY A 421 -3.28 14.22 -15.85
N ASP A 422 -2.49 13.85 -16.86
CA ASP A 422 -2.93 13.01 -17.97
C ASP A 422 -3.04 11.55 -17.51
N VAL A 423 -4.13 10.87 -17.88
CA VAL A 423 -4.32 9.44 -17.56
C VAL A 423 -3.32 8.61 -18.36
N PHE A 424 -2.46 7.88 -17.65
CA PHE A 424 -1.46 6.99 -18.25
C PHE A 424 -1.84 5.52 -18.14
N LEU A 425 -2.38 5.09 -16.99
CA LEU A 425 -2.93 3.74 -16.79
C LEU A 425 -4.41 3.86 -16.42
N SER A 426 -5.22 2.94 -16.92
CA SER A 426 -6.64 2.85 -16.59
C SER A 426 -7.06 1.39 -16.48
N THR A 427 -7.91 1.06 -15.50
CA THR A 427 -8.57 -0.25 -15.42
C THR A 427 -9.67 -0.43 -16.47
N GLY A 428 -10.10 0.66 -17.09
CA GLY A 428 -11.43 0.78 -17.68
C GLY A 428 -12.53 0.62 -16.63
N SER A 429 -13.77 0.61 -17.09
CA SER A 429 -14.95 0.43 -16.24
C SER A 429 -14.98 -0.93 -15.55
N LEU A 430 -15.08 -0.95 -14.23
CA LEU A 430 -15.25 -2.12 -13.36
C LEU A 430 -16.66 -2.12 -12.77
N GLY A 431 -17.35 -3.27 -12.78
CA GLY A 431 -18.69 -3.41 -12.20
C GLY A 431 -18.69 -3.48 -10.66
N MET A 432 -19.69 -2.85 -10.03
CA MET A 432 -19.88 -2.85 -8.57
C MET A 432 -20.50 -4.14 -8.02
N ASP A 433 -21.32 -4.84 -8.82
CA ASP A 433 -22.15 -5.97 -8.36
C ASP A 433 -21.52 -7.35 -8.55
N SER A 434 -20.25 -7.42 -8.95
CA SER A 434 -19.55 -8.69 -9.21
C SER A 434 -18.42 -8.92 -8.21
N SER A 435 -18.36 -10.15 -7.70
CA SER A 435 -17.20 -10.69 -6.99
C SER A 435 -16.25 -11.38 -7.96
N ALA A 436 -14.97 -11.50 -7.58
CA ALA A 436 -13.97 -12.18 -8.40
C ALA A 436 -14.33 -13.64 -8.71
N GLY A 437 -14.79 -14.42 -7.71
CA GLY A 437 -15.26 -15.80 -7.94
C GLY A 437 -14.19 -16.80 -8.42
N LEU A 438 -12.92 -16.57 -8.06
CA LEU A 438 -11.80 -17.46 -8.34
C LEU A 438 -11.98 -18.84 -7.68
N THR A 439 -11.56 -19.88 -8.37
CA THR A 439 -11.49 -21.25 -7.82
C THR A 439 -10.35 -21.38 -6.80
N THR A 440 -10.41 -22.40 -5.93
CA THR A 440 -9.33 -22.71 -4.98
C THR A 440 -7.98 -22.89 -5.68
N LYS A 441 -7.96 -23.53 -6.86
CA LYS A 441 -6.74 -23.75 -7.63
C LYS A 441 -6.15 -22.43 -8.17
N GLU A 442 -7.00 -21.52 -8.64
CA GLU A 442 -6.54 -20.18 -9.09
C GLU A 442 -5.99 -19.37 -7.93
N LEU A 443 -6.66 -19.40 -6.78
CA LEU A 443 -6.18 -18.73 -5.56
C LEU A 443 -4.83 -19.28 -5.10
N GLU A 444 -4.63 -20.60 -5.09
CA GLU A 444 -3.35 -21.22 -4.74
C GLU A 444 -2.22 -20.83 -5.70
N VAL A 445 -2.51 -20.68 -7.00
CA VAL A 445 -1.52 -20.26 -7.99
C VAL A 445 -1.14 -18.79 -7.78
N VAL A 446 -2.13 -17.91 -7.62
CA VAL A 446 -1.92 -16.48 -7.39
C VAL A 446 -1.20 -16.21 -6.07
N ALA A 447 -1.46 -17.01 -5.03
CA ALA A 447 -0.84 -16.84 -3.72
C ALA A 447 0.63 -17.30 -3.68
N LYS A 448 1.04 -18.21 -4.56
CA LYS A 448 2.43 -18.67 -4.64
C LYS A 448 3.30 -17.57 -5.26
N CYS A 449 4.16 -16.99 -4.44
CA CYS A 449 5.08 -15.90 -4.80
C CYS A 449 6.24 -16.35 -5.69
N ILE A 450 5.96 -17.08 -6.77
CA ILE A 450 6.99 -17.46 -7.73
C ILE A 450 6.47 -17.27 -9.13
N ASP A 451 7.11 -16.34 -9.83
CA ASP A 451 7.06 -16.31 -11.27
C ASP A 451 7.85 -17.53 -11.83
N GLY A 452 7.25 -18.28 -12.75
CA GLY A 452 7.81 -19.52 -13.30
C GLY A 452 9.20 -19.34 -13.94
N HIS A 453 9.60 -18.10 -14.23
CA HIS A 453 10.89 -17.70 -14.78
C HIS A 453 12.10 -18.18 -13.96
N PHE A 454 12.02 -18.16 -12.62
CA PHE A 454 13.14 -18.59 -11.76
C PHE A 454 12.97 -20.00 -11.21
N LEU A 455 11.77 -20.58 -11.27
CA LEU A 455 11.52 -21.95 -10.83
C LEU A 455 12.48 -22.93 -11.53
N GLY A 456 12.73 -22.75 -12.83
CA GLY A 456 13.68 -23.56 -13.59
C GLY A 456 15.15 -23.38 -13.20
N ILE A 457 15.55 -22.21 -12.69
CA ILE A 457 16.92 -21.94 -12.22
C ILE A 457 17.10 -22.48 -10.80
N VAL A 458 16.13 -22.20 -9.92
CA VAL A 458 16.14 -22.61 -8.51
C VAL A 458 16.00 -24.13 -8.37
N THR A 459 15.13 -24.78 -9.16
CA THR A 459 15.03 -26.25 -9.17
C THR A 459 16.25 -26.95 -9.76
N ARG A 460 17.06 -26.25 -10.56
CA ARG A 460 18.36 -26.74 -11.09
C ARG A 460 19.53 -26.47 -10.15
N MET A 461 19.42 -25.50 -9.24
CA MET A 461 20.39 -25.35 -8.15
C MET A 461 20.25 -26.55 -7.22
N LYS A 462 21.29 -27.39 -7.13
CA LYS A 462 21.30 -28.50 -6.18
C LYS A 462 21.07 -27.94 -4.77
N TYR A 463 20.06 -28.45 -4.06
CA TYR A 463 19.72 -28.14 -2.65
C TYR A 463 20.92 -27.75 -1.75
N PRO A 464 22.06 -28.46 -1.74
CA PRO A 464 23.21 -28.07 -0.92
C PRO A 464 23.78 -26.67 -1.22
N THR A 465 23.72 -26.17 -2.46
CA THR A 465 24.31 -24.86 -2.81
C THR A 465 23.48 -23.71 -2.24
N VAL A 466 22.15 -23.83 -2.26
CA VAL A 466 21.23 -22.85 -1.65
C VAL A 466 21.41 -22.88 -0.13
N VAL A 467 21.49 -24.07 0.47
CA VAL A 467 21.75 -24.23 1.91
C VAL A 467 23.12 -23.64 2.29
N ILE A 468 24.18 -23.85 1.50
CA ILE A 468 25.50 -23.27 1.76
C ILE A 468 25.46 -21.74 1.64
N PHE A 469 24.79 -21.17 0.64
CA PHE A 469 24.64 -19.72 0.51
C PHE A 469 23.86 -19.10 1.68
N LEU A 470 22.76 -19.74 2.09
CA LEU A 470 21.97 -19.31 3.24
C LEU A 470 22.74 -19.46 4.56
N LEU A 471 23.49 -20.56 4.75
CA LEU A 471 24.38 -20.75 5.89
C LEU A 471 25.52 -19.72 5.89
N PHE A 472 26.03 -19.33 4.72
CA PHE A 472 27.01 -18.25 4.58
C PHE A 472 26.39 -16.91 5.02
N CYS A 473 25.21 -16.55 4.52
CA CYS A 473 24.47 -15.37 4.99
C CYS A 473 24.24 -15.39 6.50
N CYS A 474 23.83 -16.52 7.07
CA CYS A 474 23.64 -16.71 8.52
C CYS A 474 24.95 -16.66 9.32
N TYR A 475 26.06 -17.18 8.78
CA TYR A 475 27.37 -17.22 9.44
C TYR A 475 27.99 -15.82 9.57
N PHE A 476 27.83 -14.98 8.53
CA PHE A 476 28.20 -13.56 8.59
C PHE A 476 27.20 -12.71 9.39
N TRP A 477 26.08 -13.30 9.83
CA TRP A 477 25.04 -12.66 10.65
C TRP A 477 25.22 -12.80 12.15
N LYS A 478 26.33 -13.38 12.64
CA LYS A 478 26.60 -13.36 14.08
C LYS A 478 26.50 -11.91 14.57
N PRO A 479 25.53 -11.59 15.44
CA PRO A 479 25.24 -10.21 15.71
C PRO A 479 26.44 -9.58 16.42
N VAL A 480 26.80 -8.39 15.99
CA VAL A 480 27.64 -7.44 16.75
C VAL A 480 26.93 -7.02 18.06
N SER A 481 25.85 -7.70 18.49
CA SER A 481 25.26 -7.56 19.82
C SER A 481 26.15 -8.13 20.93
N SER A 482 27.11 -9.01 20.62
CA SER A 482 28.08 -9.50 21.62
C SER A 482 29.18 -8.48 21.97
N ARG A 483 29.37 -7.41 21.16
CA ARG A 483 30.33 -6.33 21.47
C ARG A 483 29.71 -5.13 22.18
N LEU A 484 28.40 -4.94 22.12
CA LEU A 484 27.70 -3.86 22.83
C LEU A 484 27.34 -4.23 24.29
N ASN A 485 27.12 -5.51 24.59
CA ASN A 485 26.91 -5.98 25.97
C ASN A 485 28.21 -6.12 26.81
N TRP A 486 29.39 -5.97 26.20
CA TRP A 486 30.65 -5.92 26.95
C TRP A 486 30.88 -4.54 27.59
N LYS A 487 30.46 -3.45 26.94
CA LYS A 487 30.66 -2.09 27.47
C LYS A 487 29.69 -1.72 28.60
N SER A 488 28.47 -2.26 28.63
CA SER A 488 27.53 -1.96 29.73
C SER A 488 27.79 -2.73 31.04
N ARG A 489 28.73 -3.69 31.04
CA ARG A 489 29.13 -4.45 32.24
C ARG A 489 30.39 -3.92 32.92
N HIS A 490 31.01 -2.85 32.42
CA HIS A 490 32.18 -2.22 33.05
C HIS A 490 31.93 -0.82 33.63
N ASP A 491 30.76 -0.20 33.38
CA ASP A 491 30.39 1.09 34.02
C ASP A 491 29.44 0.94 35.22
N LYS A 492 29.48 -0.20 35.91
CA LYS A 492 28.83 -0.40 37.22
C LYS A 492 29.77 -1.06 38.21
N LYS A 493 30.91 -0.43 38.45
CA LYS A 493 31.72 -0.51 39.68
C LYS A 493 32.62 0.72 39.68
N ASP A 494 32.08 1.82 40.18
CA ASP A 494 32.64 2.67 41.23
C ASP A 494 31.71 3.88 41.46
#